data_AF-A0A4U1BRR1-F1
#
_entry.id   AF-A0A4U1BRR1-F1
#
_cell.length_a   1.000
_cell.length_b   1.000
_cell.length_c   1.000
_cell.angle_alpha   90.00
_cell.angle_beta   90.00
_cell.angle_gamma   90.00
#
_symmetry.space_group_name_H-M   'P 1'
#
loop_
_entity.id
_entity.type
_entity.pdbx_description
1 polymer ?
#
loop_
_entity_poly.entity_id
_entity_poly.type
_entity_poly.pdbx_seq_one_letter_code
_entity_poly.pdbx_strand_id
1 'polypeptide(L)'
;MTAQPEVQFRPWLSRLVAVVVILLVIFVVLINFLRTQPYIEDRLLRVAQQRFLTSVNLAKGQWLMDGRPSRLQWQVPGSDQAAWLSMNAHGWPMAKSGCNQLYSQLMGEAPETLDLDVSEQQVSRVSGAKVCFYSIQAWQLQYHSATGSVILLTRSD
;
A
#
# COMPACT_ATOMS: atom_id res chain seq x y z
N MET A 1 62.24 -2.17 46.55
CA MET A 1 60.89 -2.76 46.69
C MET A 1 59.89 -1.63 46.59
N THR A 2 59.43 -1.33 45.37
CA THR A 2 58.43 -0.29 45.11
C THR A 2 57.06 -0.96 45.06
N ALA A 3 56.19 -0.63 46.02
CA ALA A 3 54.82 -1.11 46.07
C ALA A 3 54.02 -0.52 44.91
N GLN A 4 53.48 -1.39 44.06
CA GLN A 4 52.45 -1.01 43.08
C GLN A 4 51.13 -0.80 43.82
N PRO A 5 50.43 0.33 43.61
CA PRO A 5 49.09 0.49 44.14
C PRO A 5 48.13 -0.38 43.31
N GLU A 6 47.61 -1.45 43.92
CA GLU A 6 46.48 -2.18 43.36
C GLU A 6 45.27 -1.25 43.36
N VAL A 7 44.84 -0.84 42.16
CA VAL A 7 43.63 -0.06 41.99
C VAL A 7 42.45 -0.98 42.30
N GLN A 8 42.01 -0.96 43.56
CA GLN A 8 40.86 -1.72 44.05
C GLN A 8 39.58 -1.08 43.49
N PHE A 9 39.29 -1.36 42.22
CA PHE A 9 38.08 -0.92 41.53
C PHE A 9 36.86 -1.56 42.19
N ARG A 10 36.18 -0.77 43.02
CA ARG A 10 35.03 -1.14 43.83
C ARG A 10 33.93 -1.73 42.90
N PRO A 11 33.35 -2.90 43.21
CA PRO A 11 32.55 -3.74 42.28
C PRO A 11 31.23 -3.12 41.76
N TRP A 12 30.88 -1.91 42.20
CA TRP A 12 29.74 -1.15 41.69
C TRP A 12 30.09 -0.41 40.38
N LEU A 13 31.36 -0.01 40.19
CA LEU A 13 31.82 0.65 38.98
C LEU A 13 31.81 -0.32 37.78
N SER A 14 32.21 -1.58 37.99
CA SER A 14 32.15 -2.60 36.92
C SER A 14 30.71 -2.91 36.49
N ARG A 15 29.75 -2.89 37.44
CA ARG A 15 28.32 -3.03 37.14
C ARG A 15 27.76 -1.83 36.37
N LEU A 16 28.14 -0.60 36.74
CA LEU A 16 27.76 0.60 36.00
C LEU A 16 28.31 0.60 34.58
N VAL A 17 29.58 0.25 34.40
CA VAL A 17 30.20 0.14 33.08
C VAL A 17 29.49 -0.90 32.22
N ALA A 18 29.15 -2.07 32.78
CA ALA A 18 28.41 -3.10 32.05
C ALA A 18 27.02 -2.61 31.60
N VAL A 19 26.28 -1.91 32.45
CA VAL A 19 24.95 -1.35 32.11
C VAL A 19 25.06 -0.30 31.01
N VAL A 20 26.06 0.58 31.08
CA VAL A 20 26.30 1.60 30.05
C VAL A 20 26.64 0.96 28.71
N VAL A 21 27.47 -0.09 28.70
CA VAL A 21 27.82 -0.81 27.47
C VAL A 21 26.60 -1.49 26.86
N ILE A 22 25.77 -2.15 27.69
CA ILE A 22 24.52 -2.78 27.21
C ILE A 22 23.57 -1.74 26.62
N LEU A 23 23.39 -0.60 27.29
CA LEU A 23 22.57 0.50 26.78
C LEU A 23 23.09 1.04 25.45
N LEU A 24 24.41 1.18 25.30
CA LEU A 24 25.03 1.59 24.05
C LEU A 24 24.77 0.60 22.92
N VAL A 25 24.90 -0.70 23.19
CA VAL A 25 24.60 -1.74 22.19
C VAL A 25 23.12 -1.69 21.78
N ILE A 26 22.20 -1.60 22.74
CA ILE A 26 20.76 -1.49 22.45
C ILE A 26 20.48 -0.23 21.62
N PHE A 27 21.08 0.91 21.98
CA PHE A 27 20.87 2.17 21.28
C PHE A 27 21.37 2.12 19.83
N VAL A 28 22.55 1.55 19.59
CA VAL A 28 23.09 1.36 18.24
C VAL A 28 22.21 0.43 17.41
N VAL A 29 21.75 -0.68 18.00
CA VAL A 29 20.82 -1.62 17.34
C VAL A 29 19.51 -0.92 17.00
N LEU A 30 18.97 -0.11 17.91
CA LEU A 30 17.71 0.61 17.70
C LEU A 30 17.84 1.64 16.56
N ILE A 31 18.92 2.43 16.54
CA ILE A 31 19.18 3.39 15.45
C ILE A 31 19.35 2.65 14.12
N ASN A 32 20.08 1.54 14.10
CA ASN A 32 20.29 0.78 12.88
C ASN A 32 18.99 0.15 12.37
N PHE A 33 18.18 -0.38 13.28
CA PHE A 33 16.87 -0.93 12.98
C PHE A 33 15.94 0.16 12.42
N LEU A 34 15.85 1.32 13.07
CA LEU A 34 15.03 2.44 12.61
C LEU A 34 15.51 3.01 11.26
N ARG A 35 16.82 3.02 10.97
CA ARG A 35 17.37 3.40 9.66
C ARG A 35 17.07 2.38 8.56
N THR A 36 16.88 1.12 8.91
CA THR A 36 16.62 0.02 7.95
C THR A 36 15.12 -0.22 7.72
N GLN A 37 14.23 0.54 8.39
CA GLN A 37 12.78 0.40 8.30
C GLN A 37 12.04 1.02 7.09
N PRO A 38 12.63 1.64 6.04
CA PRO A 38 11.83 2.05 4.88
C PRO A 38 11.36 0.86 4.00
N TYR A 39 11.63 -0.40 4.38
CA TYR A 39 11.37 -1.57 3.53
C TYR A 39 9.96 -2.19 3.67
N ILE A 40 9.21 -1.88 4.74
CA ILE A 40 7.90 -2.51 4.98
C ILE A 40 6.80 -1.82 4.16
N GLU A 41 6.84 -0.50 4.05
CA GLU A 41 5.85 0.28 3.28
C GLU A 41 5.89 -0.11 1.79
N ASP A 42 7.08 -0.15 1.20
CA ASP A 42 7.27 -0.58 -0.20
C ASP A 42 6.70 -1.96 -0.53
N ARG A 43 6.74 -2.91 0.41
CA ARG A 43 6.16 -4.24 0.20
C ARG A 43 4.64 -4.20 0.30
N LEU A 44 4.09 -3.50 1.29
CA LEU A 44 2.64 -3.39 1.47
C LEU A 44 1.99 -2.73 0.25
N LEU A 45 2.65 -1.72 -0.32
CA LEU A 45 2.22 -1.01 -1.53
C LEU A 45 2.15 -1.92 -2.75
N ARG A 46 3.23 -2.66 -3.01
CA ARG A 46 3.28 -3.60 -4.13
C ARG A 46 2.22 -4.68 -3.99
N VAL A 47 1.96 -5.14 -2.76
CA VAL A 47 0.88 -6.09 -2.50
C VAL A 47 -0.49 -5.48 -2.79
N ALA A 48 -0.77 -4.25 -2.34
CA ALA A 48 -2.02 -3.56 -2.64
C ALA A 48 -2.22 -3.33 -4.15
N GLN A 49 -1.16 -2.88 -4.84
CA GLN A 49 -1.16 -2.72 -6.29
C GLN A 49 -1.43 -4.04 -7.00
N GLN A 50 -0.74 -5.12 -6.61
CA GLN A 50 -0.90 -6.44 -7.22
C GLN A 50 -2.28 -7.01 -6.98
N ARG A 51 -2.85 -6.83 -5.78
CA ARG A 51 -4.24 -7.23 -5.48
C ARG A 51 -5.23 -6.48 -6.36
N PHE A 52 -5.09 -5.16 -6.45
CA PHE A 52 -5.95 -4.34 -7.30
C PHE A 52 -5.87 -4.76 -8.77
N LEU A 53 -4.66 -4.91 -9.30
CA LEU A 53 -4.42 -5.34 -10.67
C LEU A 53 -5.01 -6.74 -10.93
N THR A 54 -4.89 -7.64 -9.96
CA THR A 54 -5.46 -9.00 -10.03
C THR A 54 -6.98 -8.93 -10.10
N SER A 55 -7.64 -8.16 -9.23
CA SER A 55 -9.09 -7.97 -9.27
C SER A 55 -9.56 -7.38 -10.59
N VAL A 56 -8.85 -6.38 -11.13
CA VAL A 56 -9.15 -5.80 -12.45
C VAL A 56 -9.03 -6.83 -13.57
N ASN A 57 -7.97 -7.64 -13.57
CA ASN A 57 -7.76 -8.68 -14.57
C ASN A 57 -8.79 -9.81 -14.47
N LEU A 58 -9.18 -10.20 -13.26
CA LEU A 58 -10.25 -11.17 -13.01
C LEU A 58 -11.59 -10.64 -13.51
N ALA A 59 -11.93 -9.38 -13.21
CA ALA A 59 -13.15 -8.74 -13.72
C ALA A 59 -13.16 -8.71 -15.26
N LYS A 60 -12.03 -8.41 -15.91
CA LYS A 60 -11.91 -8.51 -17.36
C LYS A 60 -12.07 -9.94 -17.88
N GLY A 61 -11.48 -10.91 -17.21
CA GLY A 61 -11.64 -12.34 -17.57
C GLY A 61 -13.10 -12.77 -17.52
N GLN A 62 -13.81 -12.42 -16.45
CA GLN A 62 -15.24 -12.70 -16.31
C GLN A 62 -16.07 -11.98 -17.38
N TRP A 63 -15.78 -10.71 -17.65
CA TRP A 63 -16.42 -9.96 -18.72
C TRP A 63 -16.25 -10.60 -20.11
N LEU A 64 -15.08 -11.19 -20.39
CA LEU A 64 -14.85 -11.95 -21.62
C LEU A 64 -15.71 -13.21 -21.68
N MET A 65 -15.87 -13.90 -20.55
CA MET A 65 -16.70 -15.11 -20.45
C MET A 65 -18.19 -14.80 -20.57
N ASP A 66 -18.65 -13.69 -20.00
CA ASP A 66 -20.06 -13.28 -19.94
C ASP A 66 -20.55 -12.60 -21.25
N GLY A 67 -19.75 -12.63 -22.33
CA GLY A 67 -20.15 -12.08 -23.62
C GLY A 67 -20.05 -10.57 -23.73
N ARG A 68 -19.16 -9.94 -22.94
CA ARG A 68 -18.81 -8.51 -22.99
C ARG A 68 -19.95 -7.56 -22.57
N PRO A 69 -20.60 -7.77 -21.41
CA PRO A 69 -21.70 -6.93 -20.98
C PRO A 69 -21.23 -5.53 -20.56
N SER A 70 -22.12 -4.54 -20.60
CA SER A 70 -21.85 -3.19 -20.07
C SER A 70 -21.86 -3.12 -18.54
N ARG A 71 -22.48 -4.11 -17.89
CA ARG A 71 -22.48 -4.32 -16.44
C ARG A 71 -22.14 -5.77 -16.13
N LEU A 72 -21.21 -5.96 -15.21
CA LEU A 72 -20.75 -7.27 -14.76
C LEU A 72 -21.26 -7.51 -13.34
N GLN A 73 -21.85 -8.67 -13.09
CA GLN A 73 -22.13 -9.11 -11.72
C GLN A 73 -20.82 -9.63 -11.12
N TRP A 74 -20.26 -8.86 -10.22
CA TRP A 74 -18.94 -9.08 -9.65
C TRP A 74 -19.05 -9.57 -8.21
N GLN A 75 -18.35 -10.64 -7.89
CA GLN A 75 -18.20 -11.08 -6.50
C GLN A 75 -17.11 -10.23 -5.84
N VAL A 76 -17.47 -9.46 -4.82
CA VAL A 76 -16.51 -8.61 -4.12
C VAL A 76 -15.50 -9.50 -3.39
N PRO A 77 -14.17 -9.34 -3.61
CA PRO A 77 -13.18 -10.18 -2.94
C PRO A 77 -13.29 -10.09 -1.42
N GLY A 78 -13.25 -11.24 -0.74
CA GLY A 78 -13.35 -11.29 0.73
C GLY A 78 -14.74 -11.00 1.29
N SER A 79 -15.76 -10.92 0.43
CA SER A 79 -17.16 -10.70 0.83
C SER A 79 -18.08 -11.67 0.07
N ASP A 80 -19.18 -12.08 0.71
CA ASP A 80 -20.24 -12.86 0.06
C ASP A 80 -21.19 -11.98 -0.78
N GLN A 81 -20.95 -10.67 -0.84
CA GLN A 81 -21.77 -9.73 -1.57
C GLN A 81 -21.41 -9.66 -3.06
N ALA A 82 -22.44 -9.72 -3.91
CA ALA A 82 -22.32 -9.39 -5.32
C ALA A 82 -22.55 -7.88 -5.54
N ALA A 83 -21.68 -7.25 -6.33
CA ALA A 83 -21.78 -5.87 -6.74
C ALA A 83 -21.88 -5.76 -8.26
N TRP A 84 -22.52 -4.69 -8.74
CA TRP A 84 -22.54 -4.39 -10.18
C TRP A 84 -21.35 -3.51 -10.55
N LEU A 85 -20.41 -4.07 -11.33
CA LEU A 85 -19.32 -3.32 -11.93
C LEU A 85 -19.76 -2.77 -13.30
N SER A 86 -19.56 -1.48 -13.52
CA SER A 86 -19.72 -0.89 -14.87
C SER A 86 -18.45 -1.11 -15.67
N MET A 87 -18.55 -1.62 -16.89
CA MET A 87 -17.40 -1.93 -17.75
C MET A 87 -17.38 -0.99 -18.97
N ASN A 88 -16.19 -0.57 -19.39
CA ASN A 88 -16.04 0.17 -20.64
C ASN A 88 -16.09 -0.78 -21.86
N ALA A 89 -16.09 -0.19 -23.06
CA ALA A 89 -16.08 -0.95 -24.32
C ALA A 89 -14.85 -1.87 -24.49
N HIS A 90 -13.77 -1.61 -23.75
CA HIS A 90 -12.53 -2.40 -23.76
C HIS A 90 -12.51 -3.50 -22.67
N GLY A 91 -13.56 -3.63 -21.88
CA GLY A 91 -13.67 -4.62 -20.81
C GLY A 91 -12.94 -4.25 -19.52
N TRP A 92 -12.78 -2.96 -19.23
CA TRP A 92 -12.17 -2.47 -17.99
C TRP A 92 -13.22 -1.85 -17.05
N PRO A 93 -13.10 -2.07 -15.73
CA PRO A 93 -13.97 -1.44 -14.74
C PRO A 93 -13.92 0.09 -14.80
N MET A 94 -15.09 0.72 -14.79
CA MET A 94 -15.27 2.17 -14.83
C MET A 94 -15.86 2.70 -13.52
N ALA A 95 -15.31 3.82 -13.04
CA ALA A 95 -15.83 4.58 -11.91
C ALA A 95 -17.07 5.41 -12.31
N LYS A 96 -18.21 4.75 -12.54
CA LYS A 96 -19.46 5.44 -12.91
C LYS A 96 -20.02 6.26 -11.74
N SER A 97 -19.98 5.68 -10.54
CA SER A 97 -20.46 6.28 -9.28
C SER A 97 -19.36 6.88 -8.41
N GLY A 98 -18.12 6.93 -8.92
CA GLY A 98 -16.96 7.49 -8.24
C GLY A 98 -15.85 6.46 -8.00
N CYS A 99 -14.62 6.95 -7.80
CA CYS A 99 -13.44 6.13 -7.57
C CYS A 99 -13.51 5.37 -6.23
N ASN A 100 -14.15 5.94 -5.20
CA ASN A 100 -14.32 5.30 -3.90
C ASN A 100 -15.07 3.98 -3.98
N GLN A 101 -16.21 4.00 -4.68
CA GLN A 101 -17.03 2.81 -4.84
C GLN A 101 -16.35 1.78 -5.74
N LEU A 102 -15.64 2.22 -6.79
CA LEU A 102 -14.88 1.30 -7.63
C LEU A 102 -13.79 0.58 -6.83
N TYR A 103 -13.08 1.31 -5.97
CA TYR A 103 -12.05 0.74 -5.11
C TYR A 103 -12.63 -0.31 -4.16
N SER A 104 -13.72 0.02 -3.46
CA SER A 104 -14.33 -0.93 -2.51
C SER A 104 -14.91 -2.17 -3.19
N GLN A 105 -15.46 -2.04 -4.40
CA GLN A 105 -15.93 -3.17 -5.18
C GLN A 105 -14.79 -4.10 -5.63
N LEU A 106 -13.63 -3.55 -6.00
CA LEU A 106 -12.48 -4.33 -6.50
C LEU A 106 -11.60 -4.90 -5.39
N MET A 107 -11.48 -4.19 -4.26
CA MET A 107 -10.58 -4.57 -3.15
C MET A 107 -11.32 -5.25 -2.01
N GLY A 108 -12.64 -5.10 -1.91
CA GLY A 108 -13.44 -5.59 -0.79
C GLY A 108 -13.37 -4.72 0.47
N GLU A 109 -12.65 -3.60 0.39
CA GLU A 109 -12.40 -2.70 1.51
C GLU A 109 -12.58 -1.25 1.08
N ALA A 110 -13.19 -0.43 1.94
CA ALA A 110 -13.43 0.98 1.64
C ALA A 110 -12.12 1.77 1.75
N PRO A 111 -11.90 2.79 0.89
CA PRO A 111 -10.70 3.61 0.99
C PRO A 111 -10.56 4.33 2.34
N GLU A 112 -11.69 4.63 3.00
CA GLU A 112 -11.75 5.28 4.31
C GLU A 112 -11.13 4.44 5.44
N THR A 113 -11.19 3.11 5.37
CA THR A 113 -10.56 2.26 6.42
C THR A 113 -9.04 2.30 6.36
N LEU A 114 -8.50 2.71 5.21
CA LEU A 114 -7.06 2.82 4.96
C LEU A 114 -6.56 4.27 5.00
N ASP A 115 -7.41 5.26 5.30
CA ASP A 115 -7.06 6.70 5.24
C ASP A 115 -6.58 7.14 3.83
N LEU A 116 -7.18 6.56 2.78
CA LEU A 116 -6.91 6.91 1.39
C LEU A 116 -7.63 8.21 1.01
N ASP A 117 -6.84 9.22 0.63
CA ASP A 117 -7.34 10.38 -0.11
C ASP A 117 -7.57 9.99 -1.57
N VAL A 118 -8.81 10.18 -2.05
CA VAL A 118 -9.24 9.75 -3.37
C VAL A 118 -9.60 10.94 -4.24
N SER A 119 -8.88 11.08 -5.34
CA SER A 119 -9.08 12.12 -6.33
C SER A 119 -9.47 11.52 -7.68
N GLU A 120 -10.43 12.15 -8.36
CA GLU A 120 -10.91 11.75 -9.68
C GLU A 120 -10.54 12.82 -10.71
N GLN A 121 -9.84 12.43 -11.78
CA GLN A 121 -9.51 13.33 -12.88
C GLN A 121 -10.06 12.80 -14.20
N GLN A 122 -10.76 13.66 -14.93
CA GLN A 122 -11.23 13.37 -16.28
C GLN A 122 -10.05 13.48 -17.27
N VAL A 123 -9.91 12.51 -18.18
CA VAL A 123 -8.90 12.60 -19.24
C VAL A 123 -9.52 13.24 -20.47
N SER A 124 -9.25 14.53 -20.70
CA SER A 124 -9.86 15.33 -21.78
C SER A 124 -9.66 14.79 -23.20
N ARG A 125 -8.73 13.86 -23.41
CA ARG A 125 -8.45 13.26 -24.73
C ARG A 125 -9.27 12.01 -25.05
N VAL A 126 -9.98 11.42 -24.09
CA VAL A 126 -10.75 10.18 -24.30
C VAL A 126 -12.10 10.31 -23.59
N SER A 127 -13.18 10.40 -24.36
CA SER A 127 -14.56 10.52 -23.84
C SER A 127 -14.89 9.34 -22.93
N GLY A 128 -15.21 9.62 -21.65
CA GLY A 128 -15.56 8.62 -20.64
C GLY A 128 -14.37 7.93 -19.94
N ALA A 129 -13.12 8.25 -20.31
CA ALA A 129 -11.95 7.76 -19.59
C ALA A 129 -11.71 8.60 -18.33
N LYS A 130 -11.75 7.93 -17.18
CA LYS A 130 -11.53 8.51 -15.87
C LYS A 130 -10.25 7.94 -15.30
N VAL A 131 -9.45 8.79 -14.67
CA VAL A 131 -8.28 8.37 -13.90
C VAL A 131 -8.61 8.53 -12.43
N CYS A 132 -8.45 7.45 -11.68
CA CYS A 132 -8.62 7.44 -10.24
C CYS A 132 -7.26 7.48 -9.58
N PHE A 133 -7.08 8.40 -8.63
CA PHE A 133 -5.91 8.51 -7.81
C PHE A 133 -6.29 8.16 -6.38
N TYR A 134 -5.56 7.22 -5.79
CA TYR A 134 -5.73 6.79 -4.40
C TYR A 134 -4.40 7.04 -3.68
N SER A 135 -4.35 8.01 -2.76
CA SER A 135 -3.11 8.41 -2.10
C SER A 135 -3.18 8.25 -0.59
N ILE A 136 -2.07 7.79 0.01
CA ILE A 136 -1.84 7.76 1.47
C ILE A 136 -0.45 8.32 1.67
N GLN A 137 -0.31 9.31 2.56
CA GLN A 137 0.98 9.84 3.03
C GLN A 137 1.98 10.04 1.88
N ALA A 138 2.97 9.14 1.74
CA ALA A 138 4.09 9.20 0.80
C ALA A 138 3.85 8.48 -0.55
N TRP A 139 2.67 7.93 -0.81
CA TRP A 139 2.42 7.14 -2.02
C TRP A 139 1.04 7.40 -2.65
N GLN A 140 0.96 7.10 -3.94
CA GLN A 140 -0.23 7.29 -4.75
C GLN A 140 -0.37 6.17 -5.79
N LEU A 141 -1.53 5.53 -5.82
CA LEU A 141 -1.91 4.55 -6.82
C LEU A 141 -2.81 5.21 -7.86
N GLN A 142 -2.41 5.14 -9.12
CA GLN A 142 -3.14 5.70 -10.26
C GLN A 142 -3.73 4.58 -11.09
N TYR A 143 -5.05 4.60 -11.29
CA TYR A 143 -5.77 3.66 -12.14
C TYR A 143 -6.35 4.35 -13.38
N HIS A 144 -6.05 3.81 -14.55
CA HIS A 144 -6.59 4.29 -15.82
C HIS A 144 -7.70 3.39 -16.33
N SER A 145 -8.94 3.87 -16.32
CA SER A 145 -10.07 3.05 -16.78
C SER A 145 -10.08 2.80 -18.29
N ALA A 146 -9.34 3.58 -19.09
CA ALA A 146 -9.22 3.35 -20.54
C ALA A 146 -8.40 2.10 -20.89
N THR A 147 -7.31 1.86 -20.15
CA THR A 147 -6.30 0.83 -20.45
C THR A 147 -6.28 -0.30 -19.44
N GLY A 148 -6.90 -0.12 -18.26
CA GLY A 148 -6.80 -1.06 -17.15
C GLY A 148 -5.45 -1.00 -16.41
N SER A 149 -4.60 -0.02 -16.74
CA SER A 149 -3.26 0.08 -16.13
C SER A 149 -3.30 0.66 -14.73
N VAL A 150 -2.46 0.10 -13.84
CA VAL A 150 -2.30 0.52 -12.45
C VAL A 150 -0.85 0.92 -12.24
N ILE A 151 -0.62 2.19 -11.92
CA ILE A 151 0.70 2.79 -11.76
C ILE A 151 0.86 3.18 -10.28
N LEU A 152 1.97 2.79 -9.68
CA LEU A 152 2.37 3.23 -8.34
C LEU A 152 3.32 4.42 -8.49
N LEU A 153 2.98 5.52 -7.83
CA LEU A 153 3.78 6.73 -7.75
C LEU A 153 4.21 6.92 -6.30
N THR A 154 5.50 7.10 -6.07
CA THR A 154 6.00 7.64 -4.80
C THR A 154 5.84 9.15 -4.85
N ARG A 155 5.19 9.74 -3.84
CA ARG A 155 5.08 11.20 -3.72
C ARG A 155 6.48 11.71 -3.36
N SER A 156 7.19 12.26 -4.34
CA SER A 156 8.42 13.00 -4.07
C SER A 156 8.02 14.38 -3.56
N ASP A 157 8.33 14.67 -2.30
CA ASP A 157 8.28 16.03 -1.75
C ASP A 157 9.20 16.99 -2.53
#